data_AF-A0A934D371-F1
#
_entry.id   AF-A0A934D371-F1
#
_cell.length_a   1.000
_cell.length_b   1.000
_cell.length_c   1.000
_cell.angle_alpha   90.00
_cell.angle_beta   90.00
_cell.angle_gamma   90.00
#
_symmetry.space_group_name_H-M   'P 1'
#
loop_
_entity.id
_entity.type
_entity.pdbx_description
1 polymer ?
#
loop_
_entity_poly.entity_id
_entity_poly.type
_entity_poly.pdbx_seq_one_letter_code
_entity_poly.pdbx_strand_id
1 'polypeptide(L)'
;MSDRNDAAGITLHFCALCNESIPKVDVDSGRAKRHKDRLVCGTCDRAMSATHAAAAAEAAGSAQAGGPAQPVGPAEGAGSWGTAAPSAHGEAVHRPAEASSGAGAILVGVLALLVAIGGVLWGRWQREQDLKQADVRQTEARAEWSRTLGESQRALDNERAARQALENTLVDARAEWQRVANESRRASVADASKLAGELEGLRGTLASLDQRLAAAVSHEEFSSLRGAADEARLELSSLAKKVLDLEERQRAPQVQPIAPNPAAAAQPSWFGIVQRLKSPDFSTRWTAVQELGETGDPEVVDYLVPILQDPDVFVRLATARELGNLGSTKAVDGLIAALGDENSTVREEAYVALRKLTKKDLPFDAQSNDSAERQRRIKAWQDWWKKAREDASAP
;
A
#
# COMPACT_ATOMS: atom_id res chain seq x y z
N MET A 1 10.11 18.91 21.26
CA MET A 1 9.06 17.86 21.42
C MET A 1 9.22 16.77 20.34
N SER A 2 10.33 16.03 20.33
CA SER A 2 10.67 15.10 19.22
C SER A 2 10.68 13.61 19.58
N ASP A 3 10.38 13.25 20.83
CA ASP A 3 10.45 11.87 21.32
C ASP A 3 9.10 11.49 21.94
N ARG A 4 8.51 10.37 21.48
CA ARG A 4 7.31 9.77 22.09
C ARG A 4 7.69 8.38 22.60
N ASN A 5 7.30 8.09 23.83
CA ASN A 5 7.52 6.79 24.46
C ASN A 5 6.26 5.94 24.29
N ASP A 6 6.42 4.76 23.71
CA ASP A 6 5.37 3.76 23.65
C ASP A 6 5.33 2.91 24.94
N ALA A 7 4.17 2.34 25.25
CA ALA A 7 3.91 1.55 26.46
C ALA A 7 4.78 0.28 26.63
N ALA A 8 5.63 -0.04 25.64
CA ALA A 8 6.62 -1.12 25.68
C ALA A 8 8.05 -0.64 26.03
N GLY A 9 8.25 0.65 26.38
CA GLY A 9 9.57 1.20 26.68
C GLY A 9 10.47 1.41 25.46
N ILE A 10 9.90 1.34 24.25
CA ILE A 10 10.58 1.64 23.00
C ILE A 10 10.40 3.14 22.73
N THR A 11 11.49 3.90 22.83
CA THR A 11 11.50 5.32 22.43
C THR A 11 11.52 5.41 20.91
N LEU A 12 10.43 5.89 20.32
CA LEU A 12 10.35 6.16 18.88
C LEU A 12 10.76 7.60 18.61
N HIS A 13 11.73 7.74 17.73
CA HIS A 13 12.25 9.02 17.26
C HIS A 13 11.64 9.34 15.91
N PHE A 14 11.24 10.59 15.68
CA PHE A 14 10.68 11.03 14.39
C PHE A 14 11.49 12.17 13.79
N CYS A 15 11.62 12.15 12.46
CA CYS A 15 12.25 13.24 11.74
C CYS A 15 11.33 14.47 11.74
N ALA A 16 11.84 15.61 12.17
CA ALA A 16 11.09 16.86 12.21
C ALA A 16 10.75 17.47 10.83
N LEU A 17 11.24 16.89 9.72
CA LEU A 17 11.02 17.38 8.36
C LEU A 17 10.09 16.47 7.56
N CYS A 18 10.44 15.18 7.39
CA CYS A 18 9.61 14.24 6.65
C CYS A 18 8.57 13.52 7.53
N ASN A 19 8.63 13.68 8.85
CA ASN A 19 7.76 13.01 9.82
C ASN A 19 7.81 11.46 9.77
N GLU A 20 8.84 10.88 9.16
CA GLU A 20 9.11 9.44 9.20
C GLU A 20 9.81 9.04 10.51
N SER A 21 9.57 7.81 10.95
CA SER A 21 10.27 7.21 12.09
C SER A 21 11.75 7.04 11.79
N ILE A 22 12.60 7.50 12.71
CA ILE A 22 14.04 7.30 12.68
C ILE A 22 14.35 6.07 13.54
N PRO A 23 14.91 5.00 12.95
CA PRO A 23 15.34 3.84 13.71
C PRO A 23 16.31 4.22 14.83
N LYS A 24 16.21 3.60 16.01
CA LYS A 24 17.11 3.86 17.14
C LYS A 24 18.59 3.71 16.77
N VAL A 25 18.92 2.74 15.90
CA VAL A 25 20.28 2.57 15.37
C VAL A 25 20.80 3.80 14.63
N ASP A 26 19.94 4.60 13.98
CA ASP A 26 20.34 5.81 13.26
C ASP A 26 20.54 7.01 14.19
N VAL A 27 19.82 7.03 15.31
CA VAL A 27 20.07 7.99 16.40
C VAL A 27 21.38 7.66 17.10
N ASP A 28 21.58 6.40 17.48
CA ASP A 28 22.74 5.95 18.25
C ASP A 28 24.04 5.99 17.41
N SER A 29 23.96 5.73 16.09
CA SER A 29 25.11 5.82 15.16
C SER A 29 25.43 7.24 14.68
N GLY A 30 24.62 8.25 15.05
CA GLY A 30 24.78 9.63 14.59
C GLY A 30 24.42 9.88 13.12
N ARG A 31 23.76 8.92 12.45
CA ARG A 31 23.21 9.12 11.10
C ARG A 31 22.06 10.13 11.08
N ALA A 32 21.29 10.21 12.15
CA ALA A 32 20.35 11.29 12.40
C ALA A 32 21.03 12.43 13.16
N LYS A 33 20.87 13.68 12.68
CA LYS A 33 21.48 14.85 13.31
C LYS A 33 20.46 15.63 14.12
N ARG A 34 20.88 16.10 15.28
CA ARG A 34 20.09 17.01 16.11
C ARG A 34 20.44 18.45 15.73
N HIS A 35 19.46 19.15 15.17
CA HIS A 35 19.54 20.57 14.83
C HIS A 35 18.79 21.37 15.89
N LYS A 36 19.52 22.03 16.80
CA LYS A 36 18.96 22.65 18.01
C LYS A 36 18.20 21.60 18.85
N ASP A 37 16.86 21.63 18.82
CA ASP A 37 15.98 20.72 19.57
C ASP A 37 15.11 19.83 18.65
N ARG A 38 15.48 19.71 17.37
CA ARG A 38 14.77 18.90 16.38
C ARG A 38 15.68 17.80 15.82
N LEU A 39 15.18 16.57 15.82
CA LEU A 39 15.90 15.44 15.26
C LEU A 39 15.58 15.33 13.76
N VAL A 40 16.62 15.19 12.93
CA VAL A 40 16.48 15.12 11.47
C VAL A 40 17.15 13.85 10.95
N CYS A 41 16.46 13.09 10.09
CA CYS A 41 17.00 11.87 9.50
C CYS A 41 18.16 12.20 8.55
N GLY A 42 19.07 11.24 8.33
CA GLY A 42 20.25 11.46 7.49
C GLY A 42 19.92 11.86 6.05
N THR A 43 18.76 11.46 5.53
CA THR A 43 18.28 11.85 4.20
C THR A 43 17.91 13.32 4.14
N CYS A 44 17.09 13.80 5.08
CA CYS A 44 16.73 15.22 5.17
C CYS A 44 17.95 16.09 5.52
N ASP A 45 18.88 15.60 6.36
CA ASP A 45 20.12 16.31 6.67
C ASP A 45 21.01 16.53 5.45
N ARG A 46 21.17 15.50 4.60
CA ARG A 46 21.87 15.62 3.32
C ARG A 46 21.16 16.55 2.35
N ALA A 47 19.83 16.52 2.30
CA ALA A 47 19.06 17.43 1.46
C ALA A 47 19.25 18.91 1.90
N MET A 48 19.18 19.19 3.20
CA MET A 48 19.47 20.53 3.76
C MET A 48 20.92 20.95 3.51
N SER A 49 21.86 20.01 3.66
CA SER A 49 23.28 20.27 3.45
C SER A 49 23.61 20.46 1.96
N ALA A 50 22.90 19.82 1.04
CA ALA A 50 23.05 20.04 -0.40
C ALA A 50 22.55 21.44 -0.81
N THR A 51 21.45 21.92 -0.22
CA THR A 51 20.99 23.31 -0.42
C THR A 51 21.96 24.34 0.15
N HIS A 52 22.61 24.03 1.28
CA HIS A 52 23.66 24.89 1.84
C HIS A 52 25.00 24.75 1.12
N ALA A 53 25.35 23.60 0.53
CA ALA A 53 26.55 23.41 -0.27
C ALA A 53 26.46 24.10 -1.63
N ALA A 54 25.26 24.14 -2.25
CA ALA A 54 25.01 24.96 -3.43
C ALA A 54 25.11 26.46 -3.11
N ALA A 55 24.55 26.92 -1.99
CA ALA A 55 24.65 28.30 -1.54
C ALA A 55 26.05 28.69 -1.01
N ALA A 56 26.81 27.73 -0.46
CA ALA A 56 28.17 27.94 0.02
C ALA A 56 29.21 27.83 -1.10
N ALA A 57 28.94 27.09 -2.19
CA ALA A 57 29.81 27.09 -3.38
C ALA A 57 29.79 28.44 -4.11
N GLU A 58 28.70 29.22 -4.02
CA GLU A 58 28.66 30.63 -4.43
C GLU A 58 29.38 31.58 -3.45
N ALA A 59 29.53 31.20 -2.19
CA ALA A 59 30.13 32.05 -1.14
C ALA A 59 31.59 31.70 -0.77
N ALA A 60 32.09 30.51 -1.14
CA ALA A 60 33.39 29.98 -0.74
C ALA A 60 34.42 29.96 -1.88
N GLY A 61 34.36 30.94 -2.78
CA GLY A 61 35.49 31.35 -3.63
C GLY A 61 36.61 32.09 -2.87
N SER A 62 36.67 31.97 -1.53
CA SER A 62 37.69 32.65 -0.73
C SER A 62 38.03 31.88 0.55
N ALA A 63 39.32 31.53 0.64
CA ALA A 63 40.10 31.17 1.82
C ALA A 63 40.15 29.67 2.23
N GLN A 64 41.39 29.20 2.33
CA GLN A 64 41.83 27.82 2.48
C GLN A 64 42.78 27.71 3.67
N ALA A 65 42.85 26.48 4.22
CA ALA A 65 43.93 25.85 5.00
C ALA A 65 43.91 25.93 6.54
N GLY A 66 43.97 24.74 7.15
CA GLY A 66 44.42 24.52 8.54
C GLY A 66 43.93 23.20 9.14
N GLY A 67 44.79 22.17 9.18
CA GLY A 67 44.53 20.81 9.70
C GLY A 67 44.64 20.61 11.23
N PRO A 68 44.63 19.34 11.74
CA PRO A 68 43.96 18.95 12.98
C PRO A 68 44.89 18.50 14.14
N ALA A 69 44.33 18.32 15.36
CA ALA A 69 44.96 17.55 16.45
C ALA A 69 43.95 17.02 17.51
N GLN A 70 44.11 15.74 17.92
CA GLN A 70 43.70 15.13 19.21
C GLN A 70 44.79 15.43 20.30
N PRO A 71 44.83 14.93 21.59
CA PRO A 71 44.18 13.76 22.25
C PRO A 71 43.91 13.81 23.81
N VAL A 72 43.60 12.61 24.40
CA VAL A 72 43.92 12.05 25.76
C VAL A 72 42.85 11.96 26.90
N GLY A 73 42.47 10.71 27.25
CA GLY A 73 42.54 10.02 28.57
C GLY A 73 41.65 10.40 29.79
N PRO A 74 41.07 9.43 30.54
CA PRO A 74 40.29 9.68 31.76
C PRO A 74 41.04 9.36 33.08
N ALA A 75 40.61 10.00 34.18
CA ALA A 75 41.03 9.72 35.56
C ALA A 75 39.82 9.62 36.52
N GLU A 76 40.03 8.82 37.57
CA GLU A 76 39.10 8.34 38.61
C GLU A 76 38.63 9.43 39.61
N GLY A 77 37.60 9.11 40.41
CA GLY A 77 37.27 9.88 41.62
C GLY A 77 36.06 9.33 42.40
N ALA A 78 36.33 8.72 43.54
CA ALA A 78 35.35 8.24 44.53
C ALA A 78 34.75 9.37 45.39
N GLY A 79 33.58 9.13 45.99
CA GLY A 79 32.97 9.98 47.01
C GLY A 79 31.89 9.26 47.83
N SER A 80 32.04 9.28 49.15
CA SER A 80 31.18 8.68 50.20
C SER A 80 30.41 9.73 50.99
N TRP A 81 29.18 9.46 51.46
CA TRP A 81 28.54 9.99 52.70
C TRP A 81 27.38 9.01 53.06
N GLY A 82 27.28 8.35 54.24
CA GLY A 82 26.70 8.79 55.53
C GLY A 82 25.15 8.73 55.51
N THR A 83 24.32 8.28 56.48
CA THR A 83 24.39 7.89 57.92
C THR A 83 23.02 7.26 58.34
N ALA A 84 22.96 6.66 59.55
CA ALA A 84 21.87 6.71 60.55
C ALA A 84 21.32 5.36 61.09
N ALA A 85 21.36 5.22 62.42
CA ALA A 85 20.64 4.26 63.26
C ALA A 85 19.44 4.96 63.96
N PRO A 86 18.55 4.24 64.68
CA PRO A 86 18.68 4.23 66.15
C PRO A 86 18.24 2.95 66.89
N SER A 87 18.45 3.04 68.21
CA SER A 87 18.48 2.14 69.38
C SER A 87 17.18 1.48 69.89
N ALA A 88 17.32 0.40 70.69
CA ALA A 88 16.46 0.06 71.83
C ALA A 88 17.17 -0.84 72.88
N HIS A 89 16.82 -0.65 74.16
CA HIS A 89 17.40 -1.19 75.40
C HIS A 89 16.91 -2.60 75.80
N GLY A 90 17.64 -3.27 76.71
CA GLY A 90 17.13 -4.39 77.53
C GLY A 90 18.21 -5.09 78.38
N GLU A 91 17.99 -5.19 79.69
CA GLU A 91 18.93 -5.57 80.77
C GLU A 91 19.29 -7.06 80.95
N ALA A 92 20.36 -7.23 81.74
CA ALA A 92 21.10 -8.38 82.29
C ALA A 92 20.37 -9.70 82.67
N VAL A 93 21.15 -10.80 82.75
CA VAL A 93 21.41 -11.64 83.96
C VAL A 93 22.38 -12.81 83.64
N HIS A 94 23.30 -13.11 84.56
CA HIS A 94 24.35 -14.14 84.51
C HIS A 94 23.87 -15.60 84.75
N ARG A 95 24.58 -16.60 84.19
CA ARG A 95 25.33 -17.65 84.94
C ARG A 95 26.16 -18.59 84.00
N PRO A 96 27.15 -19.35 84.52
CA PRO A 96 28.37 -19.73 83.81
C PRO A 96 28.51 -21.24 83.49
N ALA A 97 29.68 -21.59 82.92
CA ALA A 97 30.26 -22.93 82.66
C ALA A 97 29.90 -23.49 81.26
N GLU A 98 30.79 -24.09 80.47
CA GLU A 98 32.05 -24.80 80.72
C GLU A 98 33.03 -24.59 79.55
N ALA A 99 34.32 -24.75 79.84
CA ALA A 99 35.38 -24.75 78.84
C ALA A 99 35.40 -26.07 78.05
N SER A 100 35.26 -26.00 76.72
CA SER A 100 35.79 -27.04 75.82
C SER A 100 36.12 -26.46 74.43
N SER A 101 37.42 -26.50 74.09
CA SER A 101 38.02 -26.48 72.74
C SER A 101 37.48 -25.51 71.67
N GLY A 102 37.83 -24.23 71.78
CA GLY A 102 37.55 -23.20 70.76
C GLY A 102 38.12 -23.47 69.35
N ALA A 103 39.00 -24.44 69.16
CA ALA A 103 39.57 -24.75 67.84
C ALA A 103 38.60 -25.47 66.90
N GLY A 104 37.69 -26.32 67.41
CA GLY A 104 36.78 -27.13 66.58
C GLY A 104 35.62 -26.31 65.98
N ALA A 105 35.05 -25.39 66.76
CA ALA A 105 33.95 -24.52 66.30
C ALA A 105 34.41 -23.50 65.23
N ILE A 106 35.65 -23.00 65.35
CA ILE A 106 36.23 -22.10 64.35
C ILE A 106 36.43 -22.84 63.02
N LEU A 107 36.93 -24.08 63.05
CA LEU A 107 37.11 -24.90 61.84
C LEU A 107 35.79 -25.18 61.11
N VAL A 108 34.73 -25.51 61.84
CA VAL A 108 33.39 -25.74 61.26
C VAL A 108 32.82 -24.44 60.66
N GLY A 109 32.99 -23.31 61.36
CA GLY A 109 32.57 -22.00 60.85
C GLY A 109 33.31 -21.58 59.57
N VAL A 110 34.63 -21.82 59.51
CA VAL A 110 35.45 -21.54 58.33
C VAL A 110 35.07 -22.45 57.16
N LEU A 111 34.84 -23.74 57.39
CA LEU A 111 34.37 -24.67 56.36
C LEU A 111 32.99 -24.29 55.81
N ALA A 112 32.06 -23.93 56.69
CA ALA A 112 30.73 -23.45 56.27
C ALA A 112 30.82 -22.17 55.43
N LEU A 113 31.70 -21.24 55.81
CA LEU A 113 31.95 -20.02 55.05
C LEU A 113 32.56 -20.31 53.67
N LEU A 114 33.53 -21.22 53.59
CA LEU A 114 34.16 -21.61 52.31
C LEU A 114 33.15 -22.30 51.38
N VAL A 115 32.27 -23.14 51.89
CA VAL A 115 31.18 -23.75 51.11
C VAL A 115 30.19 -22.69 50.63
N ALA A 116 29.81 -21.74 51.49
CA ALA A 116 28.91 -20.65 51.11
C ALA A 116 29.53 -19.75 50.04
N ILE A 117 30.81 -19.39 50.18
CA ILE A 117 31.58 -18.63 49.17
C ILE A 117 31.68 -19.42 47.87
N GLY A 118 31.99 -20.72 47.94
CA GLY A 118 32.04 -21.61 46.79
C GLY A 118 30.70 -21.67 46.04
N GLY A 119 29.58 -21.78 46.75
CA GLY A 119 28.23 -21.75 46.18
C GLY A 119 27.89 -20.42 45.50
N VAL A 120 28.28 -19.29 46.09
CA VAL A 120 28.08 -17.96 45.49
C VAL A 120 28.92 -17.77 44.23
N LEU A 121 30.19 -18.20 44.24
CA LEU A 121 31.07 -18.15 43.08
C LEU A 121 30.58 -19.07 41.96
N TRP A 122 30.15 -20.29 42.30
CA TRP A 122 29.56 -21.24 41.36
C TRP A 122 28.27 -20.68 40.74
N GLY A 123 27.35 -20.14 41.55
CA GLY A 123 26.12 -19.54 41.06
C GLY A 123 26.34 -18.27 40.23
N ARG A 124 27.44 -17.53 40.44
CA ARG A 124 27.84 -16.40 39.59
C ARG A 124 28.41 -16.89 38.26
N TRP A 125 29.29 -17.87 38.29
CA TRP A 125 29.86 -18.48 37.08
C TRP A 125 28.77 -19.13 36.21
N GLN A 126 27.84 -19.87 36.83
CA GLN A 126 26.76 -20.54 36.12
C GLN A 126 25.80 -19.54 35.46
N ARG A 127 25.43 -18.45 36.15
CA ARG A 127 24.68 -17.34 35.54
C ARG A 127 25.40 -16.72 34.35
N GLU A 128 26.72 -16.59 34.43
CA GLU A 128 27.51 -16.04 33.33
C GLU A 128 27.53 -16.96 32.10
N GLN A 129 27.55 -18.29 32.30
CA GLN A 129 27.42 -19.25 31.22
C GLN A 129 26.02 -19.25 30.61
N ASP A 130 24.98 -19.17 31.43
CA ASP A 130 23.59 -19.09 30.96
C ASP A 130 23.34 -17.84 30.11
N LEU A 131 23.91 -16.70 30.51
CA LEU A 131 23.84 -15.45 29.73
C LEU A 131 24.53 -15.58 28.37
N LYS A 132 25.72 -16.20 28.32
CA LYS A 132 26.43 -16.46 27.05
C LYS A 132 25.63 -17.38 26.13
N GLN A 133 25.03 -18.43 26.67
CA GLN A 133 24.17 -19.36 25.93
C GLN A 133 22.86 -18.70 25.46
N ALA A 134 22.30 -17.76 26.24
CA ALA A 134 21.11 -17.01 25.84
C ALA A 134 21.39 -16.06 24.67
N ASP A 135 22.54 -15.36 24.67
CA ASP A 135 22.95 -14.46 23.59
C ASP A 135 23.20 -15.22 22.27
N VAL A 136 23.89 -16.37 22.34
CA VAL A 136 24.08 -17.25 21.18
C VAL A 136 22.74 -17.72 20.61
N ARG A 137 21.82 -18.21 21.45
CA ARG A 137 20.48 -18.61 21.00
C ARG A 137 19.69 -17.45 20.39
N GLN A 138 19.83 -16.24 20.92
CA GLN A 138 19.15 -15.07 20.39
C GLN A 138 19.72 -14.63 19.03
N THR A 139 21.03 -14.74 18.84
CA THR A 139 21.68 -14.42 17.56
C THR A 139 21.36 -15.46 16.48
N GLU A 140 21.33 -16.74 16.81
CA GLU A 140 20.91 -17.81 15.90
C GLU A 140 19.44 -17.66 15.49
N ALA A 141 18.53 -17.41 16.45
CA ALA A 141 17.12 -17.18 16.15
C ALA A 141 16.91 -15.95 15.25
N ARG A 142 17.68 -14.86 15.44
CA ARG A 142 17.65 -13.69 14.55
C ARG A 142 18.16 -14.04 13.15
N ALA A 143 19.23 -14.82 13.04
CA ALA A 143 19.76 -15.26 11.76
C ALA A 143 18.75 -16.13 11.00
N GLU A 144 18.12 -17.08 11.69
CA GLU A 144 17.06 -17.93 11.11
C GLU A 144 15.84 -17.12 10.67
N TRP A 145 15.37 -16.19 11.52
CA TRP A 145 14.26 -15.31 11.19
C TRP A 145 14.56 -14.42 9.97
N SER A 146 15.77 -13.86 9.86
CA SER A 146 16.16 -13.09 8.67
C SER A 146 16.21 -13.91 7.38
N ARG A 147 16.62 -15.19 7.44
CA ARG A 147 16.63 -16.09 6.28
C ARG A 147 15.22 -16.40 5.80
N THR A 148 14.35 -16.81 6.72
CA THR A 148 12.95 -17.14 6.41
C THR A 148 12.17 -15.93 5.88
N LEU A 149 12.44 -14.74 6.43
CA LEU A 149 11.91 -13.48 5.90
C LEU A 149 12.40 -13.22 4.47
N GLY A 150 13.70 -13.41 4.20
CA GLY A 150 14.27 -13.25 2.86
C GLY A 150 13.72 -14.24 1.82
N GLU A 151 13.48 -15.49 2.22
CA GLU A 151 12.83 -16.50 1.35
C GLU A 151 11.38 -16.14 1.04
N SER A 152 10.63 -15.69 2.05
CA SER A 152 9.25 -15.23 1.89
C SER A 152 9.16 -14.01 0.98
N GLN A 153 10.10 -13.06 1.12
CA GLN A 153 10.18 -11.87 0.27
C GLN A 153 10.43 -12.25 -1.20
N ARG A 154 11.37 -13.16 -1.46
CA ARG A 154 11.67 -13.65 -2.82
C ARG A 154 10.47 -14.36 -3.45
N ALA A 155 9.72 -15.14 -2.67
CA ALA A 155 8.51 -15.80 -3.17
C ALA A 155 7.45 -14.77 -3.60
N LEU A 156 7.25 -13.70 -2.81
CA LEU A 156 6.34 -12.61 -3.16
C LEU A 156 6.80 -11.84 -4.40
N ASP A 157 8.10 -11.58 -4.53
CA ASP A 157 8.65 -10.88 -5.71
C ASP A 157 8.51 -11.72 -6.99
N ASN A 158 8.70 -13.04 -6.90
CA ASN A 158 8.49 -13.97 -8.02
C ASN A 158 7.01 -14.00 -8.46
N GLU A 159 6.07 -14.04 -7.51
CA GLU A 159 4.63 -13.98 -7.81
C GLU A 159 4.25 -12.65 -8.48
N ARG A 160 4.80 -11.53 -8.01
CA ARG A 160 4.58 -10.21 -8.64
C ARG A 160 5.13 -10.17 -10.06
N ALA A 161 6.33 -10.69 -10.29
CA ALA A 161 6.92 -10.76 -11.62
C ALA A 161 6.10 -11.65 -12.58
N ALA A 162 5.60 -12.79 -12.10
CA ALA A 162 4.73 -13.67 -12.88
C ALA A 162 3.41 -13.00 -13.28
N ARG A 163 2.78 -12.25 -12.36
CA ARG A 163 1.57 -11.47 -12.66
C ARG A 163 1.83 -10.38 -13.69
N GLN A 164 2.92 -9.63 -13.55
CA GLN A 164 3.28 -8.58 -14.51
C GLN A 164 3.53 -9.17 -15.91
N ALA A 165 4.20 -10.32 -15.99
CA ALA A 165 4.40 -11.01 -17.25
C ALA A 165 3.07 -11.43 -17.91
N LEU A 166 2.13 -11.96 -17.12
CA LEU A 166 0.79 -12.31 -17.61
C LEU A 166 0.03 -11.08 -18.13
N GLU A 167 0.05 -9.97 -17.40
CA GLU A 167 -0.60 -8.72 -17.84
C GLU A 167 -0.04 -8.22 -19.17
N ASN A 168 1.29 -8.24 -19.32
CA ASN A 168 1.95 -7.84 -20.57
C ASN A 168 1.50 -8.75 -21.73
N THR A 169 1.43 -10.07 -21.52
CA THR A 169 0.95 -11.00 -22.57
C THR A 169 -0.51 -10.76 -22.96
N LEU A 170 -1.37 -10.35 -22.03
CA LEU A 170 -2.77 -10.02 -22.32
C LEU A 170 -2.90 -8.74 -23.13
N VAL A 171 -2.05 -7.74 -22.86
CA VAL A 171 -1.99 -6.50 -23.65
C VAL A 171 -1.54 -6.79 -25.08
N ASP A 172 -0.48 -7.59 -25.24
CA ASP A 172 0.04 -7.99 -26.55
C ASP A 172 -0.99 -8.81 -27.34
N ALA A 173 -1.64 -9.79 -26.70
CA ALA A 173 -2.70 -10.59 -27.32
C ALA A 173 -3.89 -9.73 -27.78
N ARG A 174 -4.25 -8.70 -27.00
CA ARG A 174 -5.32 -7.75 -27.38
C ARG A 174 -4.91 -6.91 -28.58
N ALA A 175 -3.67 -6.43 -28.63
CA ALA A 175 -3.15 -5.66 -29.77
C ALA A 175 -3.10 -6.50 -31.05
N GLU A 176 -2.68 -7.77 -30.94
CA GLU A 176 -2.69 -8.73 -32.06
C GLU A 176 -4.10 -8.95 -32.59
N TRP A 177 -5.05 -9.23 -31.69
CA TRP A 177 -6.44 -9.44 -32.06
C TRP A 177 -7.05 -8.22 -32.77
N GLN A 178 -6.77 -7.01 -32.28
CA GLN A 178 -7.21 -5.77 -32.92
C GLN A 178 -6.62 -5.59 -34.33
N ARG A 179 -5.36 -5.98 -34.53
CA ARG A 179 -4.71 -5.92 -35.85
C ARG A 179 -5.41 -6.83 -36.84
N VAL A 180 -5.60 -8.11 -36.49
CA VAL A 180 -6.28 -9.11 -37.32
C VAL A 180 -7.72 -8.68 -37.65
N ALA A 181 -8.46 -8.17 -36.66
CA ALA A 181 -9.83 -7.68 -36.86
C ALA A 181 -9.88 -6.48 -37.84
N ASN A 182 -8.94 -5.54 -37.72
CA ASN A 182 -8.86 -4.38 -38.61
C ASN A 182 -8.45 -4.76 -40.04
N GLU A 183 -7.56 -5.73 -40.20
CA GLU A 183 -7.13 -6.25 -41.49
C GLU A 183 -8.28 -6.94 -42.23
N SER A 184 -9.04 -7.80 -41.54
CA SER A 184 -10.24 -8.44 -42.10
C SER A 184 -11.31 -7.41 -42.52
N ARG A 185 -11.48 -6.34 -41.74
CA ARG A 185 -12.41 -5.24 -42.08
C ARG A 185 -11.95 -4.48 -43.31
N ARG A 186 -10.65 -4.16 -43.43
CA ARG A 186 -10.08 -3.47 -44.60
C ARG A 186 -10.23 -4.30 -45.87
N ALA A 187 -9.97 -5.60 -45.80
CA ALA A 187 -10.18 -6.51 -46.93
C ALA A 187 -11.65 -6.50 -47.40
N SER A 188 -12.60 -6.60 -46.46
CA SER A 188 -14.03 -6.57 -46.77
C SER A 188 -14.48 -5.25 -47.42
N VAL A 189 -13.93 -4.11 -46.99
CA VAL A 189 -14.23 -2.79 -47.57
C VAL A 189 -13.63 -2.65 -48.98
N ALA A 190 -12.43 -3.19 -49.22
CA ALA A 190 -11.81 -3.20 -50.54
C ALA A 190 -12.58 -4.08 -51.55
N ASP A 191 -13.09 -5.24 -51.10
CA ASP A 191 -13.92 -6.10 -51.94
C ASP A 191 -15.26 -5.45 -52.28
N ALA A 192 -15.88 -4.76 -51.32
CA ALA A 192 -17.13 -4.02 -51.55
C ALA A 192 -16.95 -2.84 -52.52
N SER A 193 -15.83 -2.11 -52.45
CA SER A 193 -15.56 -1.00 -53.37
C SER A 193 -15.29 -1.49 -54.79
N LYS A 194 -14.65 -2.65 -54.95
CA LYS A 194 -14.47 -3.30 -56.25
C LYS A 194 -15.81 -3.70 -56.87
N LEU A 195 -16.70 -4.32 -56.10
CA LEU A 195 -18.05 -4.68 -56.55
C LEU A 195 -18.89 -3.45 -56.92
N ALA A 196 -18.77 -2.36 -56.17
CA ALA A 196 -19.43 -1.10 -56.53
C ALA A 196 -18.93 -0.55 -57.89
N GLY A 197 -17.61 -0.65 -58.15
CA GLY A 197 -17.04 -0.31 -59.45
C GLY A 197 -17.53 -1.20 -60.59
N GLU A 198 -17.64 -2.51 -60.37
CA GLU A 198 -18.19 -3.46 -61.34
C GLU A 198 -19.68 -3.16 -61.65
N LEU A 199 -20.49 -2.81 -60.64
CA LEU A 199 -21.89 -2.41 -60.81
C LEU A 199 -22.05 -1.10 -61.59
N GLU A 200 -21.20 -0.10 -61.34
CA GLU A 200 -21.22 1.15 -62.09
C GLU A 200 -20.78 0.94 -63.54
N GLY A 201 -19.81 0.05 -63.77
CA GLY A 201 -19.43 -0.41 -65.12
C GLY A 201 -20.62 -1.04 -65.85
N LEU A 202 -21.34 -1.96 -65.20
CA LEU A 202 -22.54 -2.59 -65.76
C LEU A 202 -23.65 -1.58 -66.06
N ARG A 203 -23.87 -0.61 -65.17
CA ARG A 203 -24.81 0.49 -65.42
C ARG A 203 -24.43 1.29 -66.67
N GLY A 204 -23.14 1.57 -66.86
CA GLY A 204 -22.64 2.20 -68.08
C GLY A 204 -22.89 1.36 -69.33
N THR A 205 -22.67 0.04 -69.27
CA THR A 205 -22.96 -0.86 -70.40
C THR A 205 -24.45 -0.93 -70.72
N LEU A 206 -25.34 -0.97 -69.72
CA LEU A 206 -26.79 -0.94 -69.90
C LEU A 206 -27.24 0.39 -70.52
N ALA A 207 -26.68 1.52 -70.10
CA ALA A 207 -26.97 2.82 -70.71
C ALA A 207 -26.52 2.86 -72.19
N SER A 208 -25.37 2.26 -72.52
CA SER A 208 -24.90 2.18 -73.91
C SER A 208 -25.76 1.25 -74.76
N LEU A 209 -26.28 0.17 -74.18
CA LEU A 209 -27.22 -0.74 -74.83
C LEU A 209 -28.56 -0.07 -75.08
N ASP A 210 -29.09 0.71 -74.12
CA ASP A 210 -30.32 1.47 -74.27
C ASP A 210 -30.19 2.52 -75.41
N GLN A 211 -29.04 3.19 -75.48
CA GLN A 211 -28.73 4.12 -76.57
C GLN A 211 -28.63 3.43 -77.95
N ARG A 212 -28.09 2.21 -78.01
CA ARG A 212 -28.04 1.40 -79.24
C ARG A 212 -29.42 0.86 -79.63
N LEU A 213 -30.23 0.43 -78.67
CA LEU A 213 -31.63 0.05 -78.86
C LEU A 213 -32.47 1.20 -79.39
N ALA A 214 -32.25 2.42 -78.89
CA ALA A 214 -32.89 3.62 -79.41
C ALA A 214 -32.47 3.97 -80.86
N ALA A 215 -31.29 3.51 -81.32
CA ALA A 215 -30.78 3.74 -82.67
C ALA A 215 -31.09 2.61 -83.67
N ALA A 216 -31.39 1.40 -83.19
CA ALA A 216 -31.58 0.22 -84.02
C ALA A 216 -32.96 0.20 -84.71
N VAL A 217 -33.01 0.70 -85.95
CA VAL A 217 -34.12 0.56 -86.89
C VAL A 217 -33.68 -0.34 -88.05
N SER A 218 -33.40 -1.62 -87.80
CA SER A 218 -33.46 -2.71 -88.79
C SER A 218 -33.24 -4.11 -88.14
N HIS A 219 -33.71 -5.16 -88.81
CA HIS A 219 -33.93 -6.51 -88.24
C HIS A 219 -32.63 -7.35 -88.08
N GLU A 220 -31.50 -6.93 -88.65
CA GLU A 220 -30.21 -7.66 -88.63
C GLU A 220 -29.38 -7.37 -87.37
N GLU A 221 -29.47 -6.17 -86.80
CA GLU A 221 -28.79 -5.77 -85.55
C GLU A 221 -29.39 -6.41 -84.30
N PHE A 222 -30.61 -6.95 -84.40
CA PHE A 222 -31.38 -7.52 -83.30
C PHE A 222 -30.79 -8.82 -82.73
N SER A 223 -30.11 -9.63 -83.54
CA SER A 223 -29.48 -10.89 -83.10
C SER A 223 -28.20 -10.63 -82.28
N SER A 224 -27.41 -9.64 -82.71
CA SER A 224 -26.24 -9.10 -81.99
C SER A 224 -26.64 -8.49 -80.64
N LEU A 225 -27.70 -7.67 -80.62
CA LEU A 225 -28.24 -7.07 -79.40
C LEU A 225 -28.79 -8.12 -78.41
N ARG A 226 -29.41 -9.20 -78.92
CA ARG A 226 -29.86 -10.31 -78.07
C ARG A 226 -28.69 -11.06 -77.43
N GLY A 227 -27.61 -11.30 -78.19
CA GLY A 227 -26.37 -11.88 -77.65
C GLY A 227 -25.73 -11.02 -76.56
N ALA A 228 -25.64 -9.70 -76.77
CA ALA A 228 -25.12 -8.77 -75.77
C ALA A 228 -26.01 -8.67 -74.51
N ALA A 229 -27.33 -8.75 -74.67
CA ALA A 229 -28.27 -8.78 -73.55
C ALA A 229 -28.19 -10.10 -72.76
N ASP A 230 -28.00 -11.23 -73.44
CA ASP A 230 -27.81 -12.53 -72.79
C ASP A 230 -26.48 -12.61 -72.03
N GLU A 231 -25.41 -12.00 -72.56
CA GLU A 231 -24.12 -11.90 -71.88
C GLU A 231 -24.18 -10.96 -70.66
N ALA A 232 -24.84 -9.81 -70.78
CA ALA A 232 -25.12 -8.93 -69.63
C ALA A 232 -25.96 -9.63 -68.55
N ARG A 233 -26.89 -10.50 -68.95
CA ARG A 233 -27.72 -11.28 -68.01
C ARG A 233 -26.89 -12.34 -67.27
N LEU A 234 -25.95 -12.99 -67.94
CA LEU A 234 -25.04 -13.96 -67.31
C LEU A 234 -24.10 -13.26 -66.31
N GLU A 235 -23.54 -12.11 -66.67
CA GLU A 235 -22.73 -11.29 -65.76
C GLU A 235 -23.53 -10.82 -64.53
N LEU A 236 -24.79 -10.38 -64.73
CA LEU A 236 -25.69 -10.02 -63.63
C LEU A 236 -25.94 -11.20 -62.67
N SER A 237 -26.11 -12.41 -63.21
CA SER A 237 -26.32 -13.61 -62.40
C SER A 237 -25.07 -14.02 -61.61
N SER A 238 -23.88 -13.83 -62.19
CA SER A 238 -22.58 -14.05 -61.55
C SER A 238 -22.36 -13.06 -60.41
N LEU A 239 -22.63 -11.78 -60.63
CA LEU A 239 -22.56 -10.77 -59.57
C LEU A 239 -23.57 -11.01 -58.46
N ALA A 240 -24.82 -11.38 -58.78
CA ALA A 240 -25.81 -11.69 -57.77
C ALA A 240 -25.35 -12.82 -56.84
N LYS A 241 -24.69 -13.84 -57.39
CA LYS A 241 -24.10 -14.93 -56.59
C LYS A 241 -22.93 -14.45 -55.72
N LYS A 242 -22.04 -13.61 -56.25
CA LYS A 242 -20.93 -13.00 -55.47
C LYS A 242 -21.45 -12.14 -54.32
N VAL A 243 -22.53 -11.39 -54.53
CA VAL A 243 -23.18 -10.56 -53.50
C VAL A 243 -23.78 -11.44 -52.40
N LEU A 244 -24.46 -12.53 -52.76
CA LEU A 244 -24.99 -13.50 -51.79
C LEU A 244 -23.88 -14.20 -51.00
N ASP A 245 -22.80 -14.61 -51.66
CA ASP A 245 -21.63 -15.22 -50.98
C ASP A 245 -20.95 -14.22 -50.02
N LEU A 246 -20.92 -12.93 -50.37
CA LEU A 246 -20.43 -11.86 -49.48
C LEU A 246 -21.37 -11.63 -48.30
N GLU A 247 -22.68 -11.65 -48.53
CA GLU A 247 -23.68 -11.51 -47.47
C GLU A 247 -23.61 -12.69 -46.48
N GLU A 248 -23.39 -13.92 -46.97
CA GLU A 248 -23.23 -15.11 -46.14
C GLU A 248 -21.90 -15.10 -45.35
N ARG A 249 -20.81 -14.61 -45.95
CA ARG A 249 -19.53 -14.37 -45.25
C ARG A 249 -19.62 -13.27 -44.19
N GLN A 250 -20.46 -12.26 -44.41
CA GLN A 250 -20.78 -11.24 -43.40
C GLN A 250 -21.75 -11.75 -42.33
N ARG A 251 -22.53 -12.81 -42.62
CA ARG A 251 -23.49 -13.43 -41.71
C ARG A 251 -22.90 -14.60 -40.90
N ALA A 252 -21.78 -15.20 -41.34
CA ALA A 252 -20.94 -16.03 -40.49
C ALA A 252 -20.63 -15.26 -39.19
N PRO A 253 -20.63 -15.92 -38.02
CA PRO A 253 -20.77 -15.25 -36.73
C PRO A 253 -19.72 -14.14 -36.63
N GLN A 254 -20.19 -12.91 -36.76
CA GLN A 254 -19.46 -11.74 -36.37
C GLN A 254 -19.16 -11.99 -34.89
N VAL A 255 -17.92 -12.39 -34.58
CA VAL A 255 -17.38 -12.14 -33.25
C VAL A 255 -17.34 -10.64 -33.18
N GLN A 256 -18.47 -10.05 -32.76
CA GLN A 256 -18.53 -8.65 -32.45
C GLN A 256 -17.38 -8.45 -31.46
N PRO A 257 -16.40 -7.56 -31.75
CA PRO A 257 -15.67 -6.97 -30.66
C PRO A 257 -16.76 -6.55 -29.70
N ILE A 258 -16.74 -7.06 -28.46
CA ILE A 258 -17.61 -6.53 -27.42
C ILE A 258 -17.31 -5.03 -27.48
N ALA A 259 -18.21 -4.26 -28.07
CA ALA A 259 -18.12 -2.83 -28.01
C ALA A 259 -18.03 -2.57 -26.51
N PRO A 260 -17.01 -1.84 -26.01
CA PRO A 260 -17.05 -1.45 -24.61
C PRO A 260 -18.44 -0.88 -24.42
N ASN A 261 -19.19 -1.53 -23.52
CA ASN A 261 -20.60 -1.25 -23.29
C ASN A 261 -20.78 0.28 -23.36
N PRO A 262 -21.73 0.85 -24.11
CA PRO A 262 -21.92 2.30 -24.09
C PRO A 262 -22.17 2.82 -22.65
N ALA A 263 -22.56 1.93 -21.72
CA ALA A 263 -22.52 2.21 -20.29
C ALA A 263 -21.09 2.24 -19.70
N ALA A 264 -20.13 1.43 -20.15
CA ALA A 264 -18.72 1.48 -19.75
C ALA A 264 -17.99 2.74 -20.24
N ALA A 265 -18.44 3.37 -21.33
CA ALA A 265 -17.93 4.69 -21.75
C ALA A 265 -18.50 5.86 -20.91
N ALA A 266 -19.60 5.62 -20.18
CA ALA A 266 -20.25 6.59 -19.28
C ALA A 266 -20.02 6.29 -17.79
N GLN A 267 -19.48 5.12 -17.46
CA GLN A 267 -19.18 4.73 -16.09
C GLN A 267 -17.84 5.34 -15.67
N PRO A 268 -17.74 5.87 -14.44
CA PRO A 268 -16.46 6.30 -13.90
C PRO A 268 -15.43 5.18 -13.99
N SER A 269 -14.16 5.53 -14.19
CA SER A 269 -13.07 4.55 -14.32
C SER A 269 -12.99 3.59 -13.12
N TRP A 270 -13.48 4.02 -11.96
CA TRP A 270 -13.55 3.23 -10.73
C TRP A 270 -14.70 2.23 -10.65
N PHE A 271 -15.68 2.26 -11.56
CA PHE A 271 -16.88 1.42 -11.50
C PHE A 271 -16.56 -0.08 -11.52
N GLY A 272 -15.56 -0.49 -12.31
CA GLY A 272 -15.09 -1.87 -12.36
C GLY A 272 -14.43 -2.32 -11.05
N ILE A 273 -13.79 -1.39 -10.32
CA ILE A 273 -13.08 -1.67 -9.07
C ILE A 273 -14.09 -1.95 -7.94
N VAL A 274 -15.24 -1.27 -7.92
CA VAL A 274 -16.31 -1.50 -6.92
C VAL A 274 -16.77 -2.96 -6.88
N GLN A 275 -16.76 -3.69 -8.00
CA GLN A 275 -17.12 -5.11 -7.99
C GLN A 275 -16.12 -5.97 -7.21
N ARG A 276 -14.84 -5.59 -7.19
CA ARG A 276 -13.79 -6.31 -6.46
C ARG A 276 -13.93 -6.18 -4.94
N LEU A 277 -14.63 -5.16 -4.44
CA LEU A 277 -15.00 -5.03 -3.02
C LEU A 277 -15.89 -6.19 -2.53
N LYS A 278 -16.53 -6.94 -3.43
CA LYS A 278 -17.36 -8.11 -3.08
C LYS A 278 -16.59 -9.44 -3.17
N SER A 279 -15.30 -9.41 -3.48
CA SER A 279 -14.49 -10.62 -3.60
C SER A 279 -14.46 -11.40 -2.27
N PRO A 280 -14.53 -12.75 -2.30
CA PRO A 280 -14.30 -13.55 -1.10
C PRO A 280 -12.85 -13.39 -0.57
N ASP A 281 -11.90 -13.11 -1.45
CA ASP A 281 -10.50 -12.90 -1.09
C ASP A 281 -10.26 -11.49 -0.53
N PHE A 282 -9.73 -11.42 0.70
CA PHE A 282 -9.48 -10.15 1.39
C PHE A 282 -8.40 -9.33 0.69
N SER A 283 -7.40 -9.97 0.06
CA SER A 283 -6.32 -9.27 -0.66
C SER A 283 -6.88 -8.51 -1.85
N THR A 284 -7.79 -9.13 -2.60
CA THR A 284 -8.53 -8.49 -3.70
C THR A 284 -9.37 -7.30 -3.23
N ARG A 285 -10.07 -7.42 -2.09
CA ARG A 285 -10.84 -6.31 -1.51
C ARG A 285 -9.94 -5.19 -1.04
N TRP A 286 -8.84 -5.51 -0.37
CA TRP A 286 -7.84 -4.55 0.09
C TRP A 286 -7.24 -3.74 -1.06
N THR A 287 -6.81 -4.41 -2.13
CA THR A 287 -6.28 -3.73 -3.33
C THR A 287 -7.36 -2.85 -3.96
N ALA A 288 -8.61 -3.32 -4.02
CA ALA A 288 -9.71 -2.52 -4.54
C ALA A 288 -9.94 -1.24 -3.71
N VAL A 289 -9.86 -1.31 -2.38
CA VAL A 289 -9.94 -0.13 -1.51
C VAL A 289 -8.82 0.87 -1.80
N GLN A 290 -7.59 0.40 -1.95
CA GLN A 290 -6.44 1.26 -2.26
C GLN A 290 -6.61 1.97 -3.62
N GLU A 291 -6.92 1.20 -4.67
CA GLU A 291 -7.14 1.75 -6.02
C GLU A 291 -8.32 2.75 -6.04
N LEU A 292 -9.38 2.48 -5.27
CA LEU A 292 -10.51 3.40 -5.11
C LEU A 292 -10.12 4.70 -4.41
N GLY A 293 -9.27 4.64 -3.37
CA GLY A 293 -8.74 5.82 -2.68
C GLY A 293 -7.86 6.69 -3.58
N GLU A 294 -7.01 6.06 -4.40
CA GLU A 294 -6.11 6.74 -5.34
C GLU A 294 -6.84 7.53 -6.43
N THR A 295 -8.10 7.18 -6.73
CA THR A 295 -8.89 7.91 -7.73
C THR A 295 -9.17 9.35 -7.35
N GLY A 296 -9.22 9.66 -6.05
CA GLY A 296 -9.58 11.00 -5.56
C GLY A 296 -11.04 11.39 -5.81
N ASP A 297 -11.89 10.49 -6.31
CA ASP A 297 -13.27 10.79 -6.65
C ASP A 297 -14.18 10.69 -5.42
N PRO A 298 -14.85 11.78 -4.99
CA PRO A 298 -15.74 11.77 -3.84
C PRO A 298 -16.96 10.85 -3.97
N GLU A 299 -17.37 10.47 -5.18
CA GLU A 299 -18.50 9.54 -5.41
C GLU A 299 -18.19 8.13 -4.89
N VAL A 300 -16.91 7.76 -4.85
CA VAL A 300 -16.44 6.46 -4.37
C VAL A 300 -16.71 6.25 -2.88
N VAL A 301 -16.86 7.34 -2.12
CA VAL A 301 -17.08 7.30 -0.66
C VAL A 301 -18.33 6.52 -0.30
N ASP A 302 -19.40 6.65 -1.08
CA ASP A 302 -20.66 5.94 -0.84
C ASP A 302 -20.50 4.40 -0.96
N TYR A 303 -19.49 3.93 -1.71
CA TYR A 303 -19.14 2.52 -1.86
C TYR A 303 -18.14 2.03 -0.81
N LEU A 304 -17.28 2.90 -0.29
CA LEU A 304 -16.27 2.56 0.71
C LEU A 304 -16.81 2.57 2.14
N VAL A 305 -17.78 3.43 2.48
CA VAL A 305 -18.35 3.50 3.84
C VAL A 305 -18.82 2.13 4.38
N PRO A 306 -19.54 1.28 3.61
CA PRO A 306 -19.91 -0.06 4.06
C PRO A 306 -18.72 -0.98 4.36
N ILE A 307 -17.58 -0.77 3.70
CA ILE A 307 -16.36 -1.59 3.84
C ILE A 307 -15.63 -1.33 5.15
N LEU A 308 -16.00 -0.27 5.90
CA LEU A 308 -15.57 -0.08 7.29
C LEU A 308 -16.04 -1.20 8.23
N GLN A 309 -16.94 -2.09 7.79
CA GLN A 309 -17.40 -3.26 8.54
C GLN A 309 -16.91 -4.58 7.90
N ASP A 310 -15.87 -4.52 7.05
CA ASP A 310 -15.30 -5.72 6.43
C ASP A 310 -14.81 -6.73 7.49
N PRO A 311 -14.98 -8.05 7.28
CA PRO A 311 -14.47 -9.04 8.23
C PRO A 311 -12.95 -8.97 8.42
N ASP A 312 -12.20 -8.55 7.40
CA ASP A 312 -10.74 -8.45 7.47
C ASP A 312 -10.27 -7.09 8.02
N VAL A 313 -9.35 -7.15 8.98
CA VAL A 313 -8.85 -5.96 9.68
C VAL A 313 -8.03 -5.04 8.78
N PHE A 314 -7.27 -5.59 7.83
CA PHE A 314 -6.45 -4.80 6.92
C PHE A 314 -7.33 -4.05 5.92
N VAL A 315 -8.43 -4.68 5.49
CA VAL A 315 -9.44 -4.02 4.63
C VAL A 315 -10.12 -2.87 5.37
N ARG A 316 -10.56 -3.06 6.62
CA ARG A 316 -11.16 -1.98 7.43
C ARG A 316 -10.19 -0.81 7.67
N LEU A 317 -8.95 -1.13 8.01
CA LEU A 317 -7.88 -0.15 8.23
C LEU A 317 -7.63 0.68 6.96
N ALA A 318 -7.42 0.00 5.82
CA ALA A 318 -7.23 0.66 4.54
C ALA A 318 -8.43 1.55 4.18
N THR A 319 -9.64 1.09 4.46
CA THR A 319 -10.86 1.84 4.17
C THR A 319 -10.94 3.12 5.00
N ALA A 320 -10.65 3.06 6.30
CA ALA A 320 -10.65 4.23 7.16
C ALA A 320 -9.63 5.29 6.68
N ARG A 321 -8.44 4.84 6.29
CA ARG A 321 -7.39 5.70 5.73
C ARG A 321 -7.82 6.36 4.42
N GLU A 322 -8.31 5.57 3.45
CA GLU A 322 -8.68 6.10 2.14
C GLU A 322 -9.89 7.04 2.19
N LEU A 323 -10.86 6.77 3.06
CA LEU A 323 -11.96 7.71 3.32
C LEU A 323 -11.46 9.07 3.85
N GLY A 324 -10.41 9.06 4.67
CA GLY A 324 -9.74 10.29 5.10
C GLY A 324 -8.98 11.00 3.97
N ASN A 325 -8.47 10.26 2.99
CA ASN A 325 -7.77 10.80 1.82
C ASN A 325 -8.71 11.42 0.79
N LEU A 326 -9.86 10.79 0.54
CA LEU A 326 -10.89 11.27 -0.38
C LEU A 326 -11.53 12.59 0.07
N GLY A 327 -11.43 12.96 1.35
CA GLY A 327 -11.75 14.32 1.79
C GLY A 327 -13.25 14.63 1.94
N SER A 328 -14.14 13.65 1.72
CA SER A 328 -15.59 13.86 1.78
C SER A 328 -16.15 13.74 3.20
N THR A 329 -16.96 14.72 3.61
CA THR A 329 -17.67 14.70 4.90
C THR A 329 -18.75 13.61 4.98
N LYS A 330 -19.15 13.01 3.85
CA LYS A 330 -20.07 11.86 3.81
C LYS A 330 -19.53 10.66 4.61
N ALA A 331 -18.21 10.53 4.74
CA ALA A 331 -17.59 9.43 5.46
C ALA A 331 -17.64 9.58 7.00
N VAL A 332 -17.98 10.77 7.52
CA VAL A 332 -17.83 11.08 8.95
C VAL A 332 -18.66 10.17 9.84
N ASP A 333 -19.93 9.90 9.51
CA ASP A 333 -20.77 9.01 10.33
C ASP A 333 -20.19 7.59 10.38
N GLY A 334 -19.71 7.06 9.25
CA GLY A 334 -19.07 5.75 9.18
C GLY A 334 -17.76 5.68 9.97
N LEU A 335 -16.92 6.72 9.88
CA LEU A 335 -15.67 6.81 10.61
C LEU A 335 -15.89 6.97 12.13
N ILE A 336 -16.93 7.68 12.57
CA ILE A 336 -17.32 7.75 13.99
C ILE A 336 -17.71 6.35 14.49
N ALA A 337 -18.41 5.55 13.69
CA ALA A 337 -18.71 4.17 14.05
C ALA A 337 -17.44 3.31 14.14
N ALA A 338 -16.47 3.51 13.23
CA ALA A 338 -15.19 2.80 13.22
C ALA A 338 -14.28 3.12 14.42
N LEU A 339 -14.52 4.21 15.16
CA LEU A 339 -13.90 4.42 16.48
C LEU A 339 -14.29 3.34 17.50
N GLY A 340 -15.39 2.63 17.26
CA GLY A 340 -15.83 1.48 18.06
C GLY A 340 -15.19 0.15 17.69
N ASP A 341 -14.33 0.11 16.66
CA ASP A 341 -13.75 -1.15 16.15
C ASP A 341 -13.01 -1.94 17.24
N GLU A 342 -13.00 -3.25 17.10
CA GLU A 342 -12.31 -4.19 17.98
C GLU A 342 -10.78 -3.95 17.95
N ASN A 343 -10.25 -3.65 16.77
CA ASN A 343 -8.83 -3.46 16.53
C ASN A 343 -8.41 -1.99 16.77
N SER A 344 -7.37 -1.78 17.58
CA SER A 344 -6.90 -0.43 17.93
C SER A 344 -6.33 0.36 16.76
N THR A 345 -5.72 -0.31 15.78
CA THR A 345 -5.17 0.35 14.59
C THR A 345 -6.28 0.87 13.67
N VAL A 346 -7.39 0.13 13.54
CA VAL A 346 -8.58 0.62 12.81
C VAL A 346 -9.17 1.85 13.50
N ARG A 347 -9.26 1.83 14.85
CA ARG A 347 -9.72 2.99 15.63
C ARG A 347 -8.81 4.21 15.44
N GLU A 348 -7.49 4.00 15.37
CA GLU A 348 -6.51 5.07 15.16
C GLU A 348 -6.66 5.71 13.77
N GLU A 349 -6.75 4.90 12.70
CA GLU A 349 -6.96 5.41 11.35
C GLU A 349 -8.29 6.14 11.22
N ALA A 350 -9.36 5.63 11.82
CA ALA A 350 -10.65 6.30 11.87
C ALA A 350 -10.55 7.66 12.56
N TYR A 351 -9.82 7.75 13.68
CA TYR A 351 -9.59 9.00 14.39
C TYR A 351 -8.76 9.99 13.57
N VAL A 352 -7.69 9.54 12.91
CA VAL A 352 -6.86 10.36 12.03
C VAL A 352 -7.69 10.91 10.86
N ALA A 353 -8.49 10.05 10.22
CA ALA A 353 -9.38 10.43 9.13
C ALA A 353 -10.42 11.48 9.60
N LEU A 354 -11.05 11.28 10.76
CA LEU A 354 -12.00 12.24 11.32
C LEU A 354 -11.38 13.62 11.54
N ARG A 355 -10.18 13.69 12.14
CA ARG A 355 -9.46 14.96 12.33
C ARG A 355 -9.11 15.61 10.98
N LYS A 356 -8.71 14.81 9.99
CA LYS A 356 -8.36 15.29 8.65
C LYS A 356 -9.58 15.91 7.95
N LEU A 357 -10.74 15.24 8.01
CA LEU A 357 -11.99 15.67 7.37
C LEU A 357 -12.66 16.85 8.09
N THR A 358 -12.72 16.81 9.41
CA THR A 358 -13.50 17.77 10.21
C THR A 358 -12.70 18.93 10.76
N LYS A 359 -11.36 18.80 10.78
CA LYS A 359 -10.43 19.69 11.50
C LYS A 359 -10.74 19.82 13.00
N LYS A 360 -11.60 18.95 13.53
CA LYS A 360 -11.98 18.92 14.95
C LYS A 360 -11.01 18.04 15.72
N ASP A 361 -10.59 18.52 16.89
CA ASP A 361 -9.73 17.80 17.81
C ASP A 361 -10.54 17.44 19.07
N LEU A 362 -11.27 16.32 19.03
CA LEU A 362 -11.91 15.74 20.21
C LEU A 362 -11.01 14.62 20.74
N PRO A 363 -10.63 14.64 22.03
CA PRO A 363 -9.73 13.64 22.58
C PRO A 363 -10.30 12.23 22.43
N PHE A 364 -9.51 11.33 21.88
CA PHE A 364 -9.82 9.93 21.71
C PHE A 364 -8.54 9.11 21.85
N ASP A 365 -8.57 8.08 22.71
CA ASP A 365 -7.47 7.13 22.86
C ASP A 365 -7.81 5.84 22.13
N ALA A 366 -7.14 5.62 20.99
CA ALA A 366 -7.34 4.42 20.18
C ALA A 366 -6.84 3.15 20.85
N GLN A 367 -5.89 3.22 21.79
CA GLN A 367 -5.29 2.06 22.44
C GLN A 367 -6.00 1.67 23.74
N SER A 368 -6.87 2.52 24.27
CA SER A 368 -7.60 2.23 25.51
C SER A 368 -8.47 0.99 25.42
N ASN A 369 -8.32 0.10 26.41
CA ASN A 369 -9.17 -1.06 26.62
C ASN A 369 -10.43 -0.76 27.44
N ASP A 370 -10.59 0.47 27.95
CA ASP A 370 -11.79 0.89 28.67
C ASP A 370 -12.94 1.13 27.67
N SER A 371 -13.81 0.14 27.54
CA SER A 371 -15.01 0.19 26.68
C SER A 371 -15.97 1.32 27.06
N ALA A 372 -16.12 1.61 28.36
CA ALA A 372 -17.03 2.66 28.82
C ALA A 372 -16.50 4.05 28.47
N GLU A 373 -15.21 4.28 28.68
CA GLU A 373 -14.56 5.52 28.25
C GLU A 373 -14.60 5.67 26.72
N ARG A 374 -14.30 4.61 25.98
CA ARG A 374 -14.39 4.61 24.52
C ARG A 374 -15.78 5.01 24.04
N GLN A 375 -16.83 4.42 24.61
CA GLN A 375 -18.21 4.75 24.24
C GLN A 375 -18.58 6.20 24.58
N ARG A 376 -18.08 6.74 25.70
CA ARG A 376 -18.25 8.17 26.05
C ARG A 376 -17.62 9.08 24.99
N ARG A 377 -16.41 8.75 24.51
CA ARG A 377 -15.73 9.53 23.46
C ARG A 377 -16.42 9.41 22.11
N ILE A 378 -16.88 8.22 21.74
CA ILE A 378 -17.67 8.01 20.51
C ILE A 378 -18.95 8.85 20.55
N LYS A 379 -19.67 8.83 21.68
CA LYS A 379 -20.88 9.64 21.87
C LYS A 379 -20.58 11.14 21.75
N ALA A 380 -19.46 11.62 22.30
CA ALA A 380 -19.06 13.02 22.15
C ALA A 380 -18.83 13.41 20.68
N TRP A 381 -18.24 12.52 19.88
CA TRP A 381 -18.11 12.70 18.42
C TRP A 381 -19.48 12.72 17.72
N GLN A 382 -20.39 11.81 18.07
CA GLN A 382 -21.75 11.76 17.51
C GLN A 382 -22.56 13.03 17.84
N ASP A 383 -22.56 13.45 19.10
CA ASP A 383 -23.31 14.62 19.57
C ASP A 383 -22.78 15.89 18.90
N TRP A 384 -21.46 16.03 18.79
CA TRP A 384 -20.84 17.15 18.08
C TRP A 384 -21.20 17.14 16.58
N TRP A 385 -21.10 15.99 15.91
CA TRP A 385 -21.38 15.91 14.47
C TRP A 385 -22.84 16.18 14.16
N LYS A 386 -23.76 15.69 15.00
CA LYS A 386 -25.19 15.99 14.90
C LYS A 386 -25.44 17.49 14.94
N LYS A 387 -24.89 18.18 15.94
CA LYS A 387 -25.00 19.64 16.05
C LYS A 387 -24.37 20.36 14.85
N ALA A 388 -23.18 19.94 14.40
CA ALA A 388 -22.51 20.56 13.27
C ALA A 388 -23.33 20.46 11.96
N ARG A 389 -24.05 19.36 11.74
CA ARG A 389 -24.98 19.22 10.60
C ARG A 389 -26.22 20.10 10.74
N GLU A 390 -26.77 20.22 11.95
CA GLU A 390 -27.90 21.11 12.23
C GLU A 390 -27.50 22.58 11.97
N ASP A 391 -26.32 22.99 12.46
CA ASP A 391 -25.76 24.33 12.24
C ASP A 391 -25.47 24.60 10.74
N ALA A 392 -25.02 23.58 9.99
CA ALA A 392 -24.77 23.69 8.55
C ALA A 392 -26.03 23.64 7.67
N SER A 393 -27.15 23.14 8.21
CA SER A 393 -28.44 23.07 7.51
C SER A 393 -29.37 24.25 7.86
N ALA A 394 -28.95 25.14 8.75
CA ALA A 394 -29.67 26.35 9.08
C ALA A 394 -29.64 27.34 7.89
N PRO A 395 -30.78 27.94 7.52
CA PRO A 395 -30.94 28.74 6.31
C PRO A 395 -30.17 30.07 6.29
#